data_AF-A0A359CSF3-F1
#
_entry.id   AF-A0A359CSF3-F1
#
_cell.length_a   1.000
_cell.length_b   1.000
_cell.length_c   1.000
_cell.angle_alpha   90.00
_cell.angle_beta   90.00
_cell.angle_gamma   90.00
#
_symmetry.space_group_name_H-M   'P 1'
#
loop_
_entity.id
_entity.type
_entity.pdbx_description
1 polymer ?
#
loop_
_entity_poly.entity_id
_entity_poly.type
_entity_poly.pdbx_seq_one_letter_code
_entity_poly.pdbx_strand_id
1 'polypeptide(L)'
;HMENNNDITVGSRNYEMTIPYGVISTNGKSIKSIEEKPTYSFYISSGVYALNPNIIDYIPDNVLYNMTDLIKDAIQDNLKAGIYHIKEYWADIGQITDYKKANDDVNKYF
;
A
#
# COMPACT_ATOMS: atom_id res chain seq x y z
N HIS A 1 -9.82 0.36 -13.26
CA HIS A 1 -9.39 1.69 -13.72
C HIS A 1 -10.48 2.31 -14.60
N MET A 2 -10.68 1.81 -15.83
CA MET A 2 -11.72 2.30 -16.75
C MET A 2 -13.14 2.17 -16.19
N GLU A 3 -13.52 1.00 -15.63
CA GLU A 3 -14.85 0.79 -15.06
C GLU A 3 -15.24 1.82 -13.97
N ASN A 4 -14.25 2.25 -13.19
CA ASN A 4 -14.46 3.21 -12.11
C ASN A 4 -14.21 4.66 -12.56
N ASN A 5 -13.88 4.92 -13.83
CA ASN A 5 -13.49 6.25 -14.34
C ASN A 5 -12.43 6.92 -13.45
N ASN A 6 -11.45 6.15 -12.97
CA ASN A 6 -10.38 6.69 -12.13
C ASN A 6 -9.33 7.38 -13.01
N ASP A 7 -8.76 8.48 -12.53
CA ASP A 7 -7.59 9.11 -13.12
C ASP A 7 -6.31 8.36 -12.78
N ILE A 8 -6.25 7.85 -11.55
CA ILE A 8 -5.16 7.03 -11.02
C ILE A 8 -5.76 5.79 -10.37
N THR A 9 -5.20 4.61 -10.62
CA THR A 9 -5.52 3.39 -9.88
C THR A 9 -4.27 2.76 -9.32
N VAL A 10 -4.24 2.58 -8.01
CA VAL A 10 -3.16 1.94 -7.26
C VAL A 10 -3.49 0.46 -7.09
N GLY A 11 -2.60 -0.42 -7.53
CA GLY A 11 -2.62 -1.81 -7.11
C GLY A 11 -2.34 -1.87 -5.61
N SER A 12 -3.28 -2.41 -4.84
CA SER A 12 -3.15 -2.55 -3.39
C SER A 12 -3.06 -4.01 -2.98
N ARG A 13 -2.38 -4.25 -1.86
CA ARG A 13 -2.34 -5.57 -1.22
C ARG A 13 -2.75 -5.45 0.24
N ASN A 14 -3.50 -6.42 0.74
CA ASN A 14 -3.76 -6.52 2.17
C ASN A 14 -2.47 -6.93 2.89
N TYR A 15 -2.09 -6.16 3.89
CA TYR A 15 -0.94 -6.38 4.76
C TYR A 15 -1.42 -6.51 6.20
N GLU A 16 -1.13 -7.64 6.82
CA GLU A 16 -1.48 -7.92 8.20
C GLU A 16 -0.24 -7.81 9.08
N MET A 17 -0.36 -7.03 10.14
CA MET A 17 0.68 -6.86 11.15
C MET A 17 0.13 -7.28 12.51
N THR A 18 0.66 -8.38 13.03
CA THR A 18 0.39 -8.83 14.39
C THR A 18 1.42 -8.26 15.34
N ILE A 19 0.96 -7.56 16.38
CA ILE A 19 1.83 -7.12 17.47
C ILE A 19 1.95 -8.29 18.45
N PRO A 20 3.13 -8.84 18.77
CA PRO A 20 3.25 -10.03 19.61
C PRO A 20 3.10 -9.75 21.12
N TYR A 21 2.46 -8.64 21.48
CA TYR A 21 2.27 -8.13 22.85
C TYR A 21 0.86 -7.55 23.03
N GLY A 22 0.46 -7.33 24.28
CA GLY A 22 -0.72 -6.54 24.62
C GLY A 22 -0.55 -5.07 24.24
N VAL A 23 -1.45 -4.53 23.42
CA VAL A 23 -1.48 -3.11 23.03
C VAL A 23 -2.43 -2.36 23.96
N ILE A 24 -1.92 -1.34 24.64
CA ILE A 24 -2.68 -0.52 25.58
C ILE A 24 -2.99 0.83 24.94
N SER A 25 -4.28 1.19 24.85
CA SER A 25 -4.70 2.55 24.51
C SER A 25 -4.93 3.34 25.79
N THR A 26 -4.42 4.57 25.87
CA THR A 26 -4.52 5.42 27.07
C THR A 26 -5.26 6.73 26.77
N ASN A 27 -5.88 7.29 27.81
CA ASN A 27 -6.31 8.69 27.83
C ASN A 27 -5.58 9.38 28.99
N GLY A 28 -4.47 10.05 28.67
CA GLY A 28 -3.55 10.57 29.69
C GLY A 28 -2.91 9.44 30.50
N LYS A 29 -3.18 9.41 31.81
CA LYS A 29 -2.66 8.38 32.73
C LYS A 29 -3.62 7.20 32.94
N SER A 30 -4.81 7.24 32.37
CA SER A 30 -5.82 6.19 32.51
C SER A 30 -5.78 5.23 31.33
N ILE A 31 -5.88 3.92 31.60
CA ILE A 31 -6.02 2.90 30.56
C ILE A 31 -7.45 2.96 29.99
N LYS A 32 -7.56 3.01 28.66
CA LYS A 32 -8.83 2.99 27.92
C LYS A 32 -9.19 1.58 27.45
N SER A 33 -8.22 0.85 26.88
CA SER A 33 -8.38 -0.53 26.43
C SER A 33 -7.05 -1.27 26.43
N ILE A 34 -7.13 -2.59 26.46
CA ILE A 34 -6.01 -3.50 26.21
C ILE A 34 -6.46 -4.57 25.21
N GLU A 35 -5.64 -4.81 24.19
CA GLU A 35 -5.87 -5.87 23.20
C GLU A 35 -4.65 -6.79 23.20
N GLU A 36 -4.87 -8.08 23.47
CA GLU A 36 -3.79 -9.08 23.48
C GLU A 36 -3.49 -9.56 22.06
N LYS A 37 -2.22 -9.46 21.68
CA LYS A 37 -1.70 -9.86 20.36
C LYS A 37 -2.58 -9.44 19.17
N PRO A 38 -2.97 -8.16 19.06
CA PRO A 38 -3.88 -7.73 18.00
C PRO A 38 -3.21 -7.84 16.64
N THR A 39 -4.01 -8.19 15.64
CA THR A 39 -3.63 -8.12 14.23
C THR A 39 -4.34 -6.94 13.59
N TYR A 40 -3.56 -6.03 13.01
CA TYR A 40 -4.06 -4.91 12.25
C TYR A 40 -3.93 -5.21 10.76
N SER A 41 -4.98 -4.93 9.99
CA SER A 41 -5.00 -5.09 8.53
C SER A 41 -4.93 -3.72 7.86
N PHE A 42 -4.07 -3.60 6.86
CA PHE A 42 -3.84 -2.38 6.09
C PHE A 42 -3.86 -2.68 4.59
N TYR A 43 -4.24 -1.70 3.78
CA TYR A 43 -3.96 -1.75 2.35
C TYR A 43 -2.68 -0.99 2.06
N ILE A 44 -1.69 -1.69 1.52
CA ILE A 44 -0.41 -1.10 1.10
C ILE A 44 -0.39 -0.90 -0.41
N SER A 45 0.39 0.08 -0.88
CA SER A 45 0.70 0.21 -2.32
C SER A 45 1.58 -0.95 -2.76
N SER A 46 1.23 -1.58 -3.87
CA SER A 46 1.99 -2.70 -4.43
C SER A 46 3.12 -2.27 -5.37
N GLY A 47 3.26 -0.96 -5.60
CA GLY A 47 4.17 -0.42 -6.63
C GLY A 47 3.65 -0.58 -8.07
N VAL A 48 2.41 -1.07 -8.26
CA VAL A 48 1.78 -1.23 -9.56
C VAL A 48 0.70 -0.18 -9.74
N TYR A 49 0.71 0.55 -10.86
CA TYR A 49 -0.20 1.67 -11.08
C TYR A 49 -0.78 1.64 -12.50
N ALA A 50 -2.02 2.10 -12.64
CA ALA A 50 -2.64 2.43 -13.92
C ALA A 50 -3.04 3.91 -13.91
N LEU A 51 -2.57 4.67 -14.89
CA LEU A 51 -2.72 6.13 -14.98
C LEU A 51 -3.40 6.49 -16.30
N ASN A 52 -4.29 7.49 -16.27
CA ASN A 52 -4.68 8.16 -17.50
C ASN A 52 -3.50 9.01 -18.04
N PRO A 53 -3.34 9.16 -19.37
CA PRO A 53 -2.20 9.89 -19.94
C PRO A 53 -2.05 11.33 -19.46
N ASN A 54 -3.15 12.05 -19.23
CA ASN A 54 -3.16 13.43 -18.73
C ASN A 54 -2.58 13.59 -17.32
N ILE A 55 -2.45 12.49 -16.57
CA ILE A 55 -1.84 12.52 -15.24
C ILE A 55 -0.33 12.77 -15.31
N ILE A 56 0.30 12.44 -16.44
CA ILE A 56 1.75 12.64 -16.61
C ILE A 56 2.10 14.14 -16.56
N ASP A 57 1.18 15.02 -16.95
CA ASP A 57 1.37 16.48 -16.95
C ASP A 57 1.54 17.07 -15.53
N TYR A 58 1.23 16.30 -14.48
CA TYR A 58 1.47 16.66 -13.09
C TYR A 58 2.93 16.46 -12.66
N ILE A 59 3.71 15.67 -13.40
CA ILE A 59 5.09 15.34 -13.03
C ILE A 59 5.99 16.52 -13.40
N PRO A 60 6.63 17.20 -12.43
CA PRO A 60 7.47 18.35 -12.71
C PRO A 60 8.80 17.94 -13.36
N ASP A 61 9.26 18.75 -14.30
CA ASP A 61 10.55 18.55 -14.98
C ASP A 61 11.73 18.72 -14.00
N ASN A 62 12.72 17.84 -14.13
CA ASN A 62 14.02 17.90 -13.43
C ASN A 62 13.93 17.97 -11.89
N VAL A 63 12.87 17.44 -11.30
CA VAL A 63 12.72 17.32 -9.84
C VAL A 63 12.46 15.87 -9.47
N LEU A 64 13.05 15.41 -8.37
CA LEU A 64 12.71 14.12 -7.79
C LEU A 64 11.24 14.12 -7.39
N TYR A 65 10.45 13.26 -8.02
CA TYR A 65 9.01 13.19 -7.80
C TYR A 65 8.57 11.74 -7.74
N ASN A 66 7.95 11.33 -6.63
CA ASN A 66 7.56 9.94 -6.42
C ASN A 66 6.11 9.70 -6.82
N MET A 67 5.77 8.44 -7.08
CA MET A 67 4.38 8.02 -7.31
C MET A 67 3.45 8.40 -6.15
N THR A 68 3.95 8.39 -4.90
CA THR A 68 3.18 8.84 -3.74
C THR A 68 2.87 10.33 -3.77
N ASP A 69 3.75 11.13 -4.36
CA ASP A 69 3.57 12.58 -4.48
C ASP A 69 2.52 12.87 -5.55
N LEU A 70 2.62 12.21 -6.71
CA LEU A 70 1.61 12.24 -7.78
C LEU A 70 0.20 11.89 -7.28
N ILE A 71 0.09 10.83 -6.46
CA ILE A 71 -1.20 10.42 -5.90
C ILE A 71 -1.74 11.48 -4.93
N LYS A 72 -0.90 12.06 -4.07
CA LYS A 72 -1.32 13.11 -3.12
C LYS A 72 -1.80 14.35 -3.86
N ASP A 73 -1.05 14.80 -4.86
CA ASP A 73 -1.36 16.00 -5.64
C ASP A 73 -2.67 15.77 -6.43
N ALA A 74 -2.84 14.60 -7.04
CA ALA A 74 -4.09 14.24 -7.72
C ALA A 74 -5.30 14.25 -6.76
N ILE A 75 -5.16 13.72 -5.54
CA ILE A 75 -6.23 13.76 -4.52
C ILE A 75 -6.53 15.20 -4.10
N GLN A 76 -5.49 16.01 -3.90
CA GLN A 76 -5.64 17.42 -3.52
C GLN A 76 -6.39 18.22 -4.60
N ASP A 77 -6.17 17.90 -5.87
CA ASP A 77 -6.84 18.50 -7.02
C ASP A 77 -8.21 17.88 -7.34
N ASN A 78 -8.74 17.03 -6.44
CA ASN A 78 -10.02 16.32 -6.58
C ASN A 78 -10.10 15.38 -7.80
N LEU A 79 -8.96 14.92 -8.31
CA LEU A 79 -8.92 13.83 -9.29
C LEU A 79 -9.28 12.50 -8.64
N LYS A 80 -9.80 11.58 -9.44
CA LYS A 80 -10.30 10.30 -8.94
C LYS A 80 -9.17 9.28 -8.80
N ALA A 81 -8.56 9.24 -7.63
CA ALA A 81 -7.63 8.18 -7.25
C ALA A 81 -8.39 6.99 -6.63
N GLY A 82 -8.24 5.80 -7.20
CA GLY A 82 -8.86 4.57 -6.69
C GLY A 82 -7.87 3.44 -6.44
N ILE A 83 -8.36 2.34 -5.87
CA ILE A 83 -7.57 1.16 -5.55
C ILE A 83 -8.06 -0.06 -6.34
N TYR A 84 -7.15 -0.98 -6.66
CA TYR A 84 -7.45 -2.31 -7.18
C TYR A 84 -6.74 -3.36 -6.31
N HIS A 85 -7.51 -4.25 -5.71
CA HIS A 85 -6.95 -5.26 -4.79
C HIS A 85 -6.33 -6.40 -5.59
N ILE A 86 -5.00 -6.50 -5.58
CA ILE A 86 -4.27 -7.62 -6.16
C ILE A 86 -4.52 -8.84 -5.29
N LYS A 87 -5.10 -9.89 -5.86
CA LYS A 87 -5.41 -11.15 -5.16
C LYS A 87 -4.33 -12.20 -5.41
N GLU A 88 -3.63 -12.07 -6.51
CA GLU A 88 -2.57 -12.92 -7.00
C GLU A 88 -1.30 -12.82 -6.14
N TYR A 89 -0.31 -13.66 -6.46
CA TYR A 89 0.99 -13.60 -5.82
C TYR A 89 1.64 -12.24 -6.05
N TRP A 90 2.10 -11.63 -4.96
CA TRP A 90 2.85 -10.38 -4.97
C TRP A 90 3.87 -10.43 -3.83
N ALA A 91 5.08 -9.99 -4.11
CA ALA A 91 6.15 -9.90 -3.14
C ALA A 91 6.93 -8.60 -3.39
N ASP A 92 7.26 -7.90 -2.30
CA ASP A 92 8.24 -6.84 -2.28
C ASP A 92 9.57 -7.42 -1.76
N ILE A 93 10.66 -7.20 -2.50
CA ILE A 93 11.98 -7.78 -2.19
C ILE A 93 12.92 -6.63 -1.83
N GLY A 94 12.97 -6.31 -0.54
CA GLY A 94 13.85 -5.25 -0.01
C GLY A 94 15.06 -5.79 0.75
N GLN A 95 14.94 -6.96 1.37
CA GLN A 95 15.98 -7.59 2.19
C GLN A 95 16.28 -9.03 1.75
N ILE A 96 17.40 -9.56 2.23
CA ILE A 96 17.81 -10.94 1.90
C ILE A 96 16.81 -12.00 2.38
N THR A 97 16.07 -11.71 3.45
CA THR A 97 14.99 -12.57 3.95
C THR A 97 13.82 -12.63 2.98
N ASP A 98 13.48 -11.51 2.34
CA ASP A 98 12.40 -11.44 1.35
C ASP A 98 12.78 -12.21 0.09
N TYR A 99 14.04 -12.09 -0.34
CA TYR A 99 14.56 -12.86 -1.46
C TYR A 99 14.53 -14.37 -1.20
N LYS A 100 14.94 -14.83 -0.02
CA LYS A 100 14.87 -16.24 0.36
C LYS A 100 13.43 -16.73 0.35
N LYS A 101 12.52 -15.95 0.95
CA LYS A 101 11.09 -16.26 0.96
C LYS A 101 10.52 -16.36 -0.46
N ALA A 102 10.86 -15.43 -1.35
CA ALA A 102 10.42 -15.47 -2.74
C ALA A 102 10.88 -16.75 -3.46
N ASN A 103 12.10 -17.22 -3.22
CA ASN A 103 12.56 -18.51 -3.78
C ASN A 103 11.81 -19.71 -3.21
N ASP A 104 11.54 -19.71 -1.91
CA ASP A 104 10.75 -20.77 -1.27
C ASP A 104 9.31 -20.79 -1.81
N ASP A 105 8.71 -19.61 -2.00
CA ASP A 105 7.38 -19.44 -2.58
C ASP A 105 7.33 -19.95 -4.02
N VAL A 106 8.35 -19.67 -4.85
CA VAL A 106 8.41 -20.17 -6.23
C VAL A 106 8.33 -21.69 -6.26
N ASN A 107 9.15 -22.39 -5.47
CA ASN A 107 9.14 -23.85 -5.41
C ASN A 107 7.84 -24.44 -4.84
N LYS A 108 7.08 -23.66 -4.09
CA LYS A 108 5.86 -24.11 -3.40
C LYS A 108 4.60 -23.86 -4.22
N TYR A 109 4.55 -22.77 -4.98
CA TYR A 109 3.34 -22.30 -5.65
C TYR A 109 3.39 -22.40 -7.17
N PHE A 110 4.55 -22.70 -7.77
CA PHE A 110 4.77 -22.81 -9.22
C PHE A 110 5.59 -24.06 -9.57
#